data_AF-A0A4Y8Q6B1-F1
#
_entry.id   AF-A0A4Y8Q6B1-F1
#
_cell.length_a   1.000
_cell.length_b   1.000
_cell.length_c   1.000
_cell.angle_alpha   90.00
_cell.angle_beta   90.00
_cell.angle_gamma   90.00
#
_symmetry.space_group_name_H-M   'P 1'
#
loop_
_entity.id
_entity.type
_entity.pdbx_description
1 polymer ?
#
loop_
_entity_poly.entity_id
_entity_poly.type
_entity_poly.pdbx_seq_one_letter_code
_entity_poly.pdbx_strand_id
1 'polypeptide(L)'
;MGLENATVMRAFRIYTLLARDGSADKEGLTGYMADDAVRGLVDQFAREVDCVTIIAGERLYMMPQTRLSPFHVNNETIKRTYLRANAVNADLYLMYVCIIVLVGAFYDSYQTMEPTRSFIGLEDWTELVNERIALLRAHPEAELREMEKEFSYNWTALIEKWSAMDDIKETASRQSGNTISRVSFIDTVRRFLVAQELAVDIGNQEIALTEKAKVVVQRYFMELEYNRGILEFLYQFDAQDGKEPSDAGDI
;
A
#
# COMPACT_ATOMS: atom_id res chain seq x y z
N MET A 1 -36.17 -17.16 14.22
CA MET A 1 -36.07 -16.56 15.57
C MET A 1 -35.67 -15.12 15.36
N GLY A 2 -36.50 -14.14 15.75
CA GLY A 2 -36.16 -12.73 15.55
C GLY A 2 -35.02 -12.30 16.47
N LEU A 3 -34.08 -11.51 15.96
CA LEU A 3 -33.04 -10.90 16.78
C LEU A 3 -33.67 -9.89 17.75
N GLU A 4 -33.16 -9.82 18.97
CA GLU A 4 -33.62 -8.84 19.95
C GLU A 4 -33.28 -7.42 19.48
N ASN A 5 -34.21 -6.48 19.66
CA ASN A 5 -34.03 -5.08 19.26
C ASN A 5 -32.76 -4.46 19.88
N ALA A 6 -32.46 -4.79 21.13
CA ALA A 6 -31.27 -4.31 21.82
C ALA A 6 -29.96 -4.72 21.11
N THR A 7 -29.89 -5.94 20.58
CA THR A 7 -28.75 -6.45 19.80
C THR A 7 -28.59 -5.66 18.50
N VAL A 8 -29.68 -5.45 17.77
CA VAL A 8 -29.67 -4.68 16.51
C VAL A 8 -29.20 -3.24 16.75
N MET A 9 -29.73 -2.58 17.78
CA MET A 9 -29.35 -1.21 18.10
C MET A 9 -27.89 -1.11 18.60
N ARG A 10 -27.36 -2.15 19.26
CA ARG A 10 -25.95 -2.19 19.65
C ARG A 10 -25.04 -2.33 18.43
N ALA A 11 -25.33 -3.25 17.53
CA ALA A 11 -24.60 -3.41 16.28
C ALA A 11 -24.64 -2.13 15.43
N PHE A 12 -25.81 -1.52 15.30
CA PHE A 12 -25.96 -0.27 14.54
C PHE A 12 -25.09 0.85 15.12
N ARG A 13 -25.02 1.00 16.44
CA ARG A 13 -24.15 2.00 17.08
C ARG A 13 -22.66 1.79 16.75
N ILE A 14 -22.18 0.55 16.80
CA ILE A 14 -20.80 0.22 16.42
C ILE A 14 -20.57 0.55 14.94
N TYR A 15 -21.47 0.14 14.05
CA TYR A 15 -21.39 0.47 12.63
C TYR A 15 -21.38 1.99 12.38
N THR A 16 -22.23 2.77 13.07
CA THR A 16 -22.24 4.23 12.89
C THR A 16 -20.94 4.90 13.34
N LEU A 17 -20.29 4.36 14.37
CA LEU A 17 -18.96 4.81 14.80
C LEU A 17 -17.93 4.53 13.70
N LEU A 18 -17.91 3.29 13.18
CA LEU A 18 -17.04 2.89 12.09
C LEU A 18 -17.29 3.70 10.80
N ALA A 19 -18.54 3.98 10.45
CA ALA A 19 -18.88 4.77 9.28
C ALA A 19 -18.46 6.24 9.40
N ARG A 20 -18.46 6.79 10.61
CA ARG A 20 -18.02 8.18 10.85
C ARG A 20 -16.50 8.30 10.87
N ASP A 21 -15.83 7.40 11.59
CA ASP A 21 -14.42 7.57 11.97
C ASP A 21 -13.47 6.59 11.25
N GLY A 22 -14.01 5.66 10.46
CA GLY A 22 -13.26 4.57 9.82
C GLY A 22 -12.75 3.50 10.79
N SER A 23 -12.88 3.72 12.10
CA SER A 23 -12.41 2.82 13.14
C SER A 23 -13.15 3.01 14.46
N ALA A 24 -13.05 2.01 15.33
CA ALA A 24 -13.49 2.03 16.70
C ALA A 24 -12.32 1.62 17.61
N ASP A 25 -12.27 2.21 18.80
CA ASP A 25 -11.27 1.95 19.81
C ASP A 25 -11.50 0.62 20.56
N LYS A 26 -10.78 0.44 21.66
CA LYS A 26 -10.85 -0.77 22.49
C LYS A 26 -12.26 -1.05 23.04
N GLU A 27 -13.01 0.00 23.38
CA GLU A 27 -14.38 -0.16 23.87
C GLU A 27 -15.30 -0.65 22.75
N GLY A 28 -15.20 -0.03 21.57
CA GLY A 28 -15.93 -0.46 20.38
C GLY A 28 -15.59 -1.88 19.94
N LEU A 29 -14.30 -2.26 19.97
CA LEU A 29 -13.85 -3.62 19.68
C LEU A 29 -14.39 -4.63 20.69
N THR A 30 -14.39 -4.29 21.98
CA THR A 30 -14.94 -5.16 23.03
C THR A 30 -16.44 -5.37 22.81
N GLY A 31 -17.19 -4.30 22.48
CA GLY A 31 -18.62 -4.40 22.15
C GLY A 31 -18.90 -5.26 20.92
N TYR A 32 -18.01 -5.21 19.92
CA TYR A 32 -18.07 -6.05 18.73
C TYR A 32 -17.77 -7.53 19.03
N MET A 33 -16.78 -7.82 19.87
CA MET A 33 -16.37 -9.18 20.23
C MET A 33 -17.26 -9.86 21.27
N ALA A 34 -18.04 -9.09 22.03
CA ALA A 34 -18.82 -9.61 23.16
C ALA A 34 -19.99 -10.52 22.77
N ASP A 35 -20.50 -10.40 21.54
CA ASP A 35 -21.68 -11.13 21.07
C ASP A 35 -21.58 -11.42 19.56
N ASP A 36 -21.60 -12.70 19.20
CA ASP A 36 -21.53 -13.16 17.81
C ASP A 36 -22.66 -12.60 16.94
N ALA A 37 -23.85 -12.37 17.51
CA ALA A 37 -24.97 -11.76 16.79
C ALA A 37 -24.73 -10.27 16.53
N VAL A 38 -24.11 -9.56 17.47
CA VAL A 38 -23.68 -8.16 17.27
C VAL A 38 -22.62 -8.10 16.19
N ARG A 39 -21.57 -8.93 16.28
CA ARG A 39 -20.53 -9.03 15.26
C ARG A 39 -21.12 -9.27 13.87
N GLY A 40 -21.95 -10.31 13.74
CA GLY A 40 -22.55 -10.68 12.46
C GLY A 40 -23.37 -9.56 11.82
N LEU A 41 -24.09 -8.77 12.64
CA LEU A 41 -24.83 -7.61 12.18
C LEU A 41 -23.92 -6.44 11.78
N VAL A 42 -22.87 -6.13 12.55
CA VAL A 42 -21.89 -5.09 12.19
C VAL A 42 -21.24 -5.44 10.85
N ASP A 43 -20.82 -6.69 10.67
CA ASP A 43 -20.22 -7.17 9.42
C ASP A 43 -21.22 -7.15 8.27
N GLN A 44 -22.50 -7.41 8.53
CA GLN A 44 -23.55 -7.30 7.52
C GLN A 44 -23.74 -5.84 7.10
N PHE A 45 -23.86 -4.90 8.04
CA PHE A 45 -24.01 -3.48 7.72
C PHE A 45 -22.81 -2.93 6.94
N ALA A 46 -21.58 -3.33 7.29
CA ALA A 46 -20.39 -2.97 6.53
C ALA A 46 -20.45 -3.53 5.09
N ARG A 47 -20.87 -4.79 4.92
CA ARG A 47 -20.97 -5.41 3.59
C ARG A 47 -22.03 -4.75 2.69
N GLU A 48 -23.14 -4.26 3.24
CA GLU A 48 -24.16 -3.52 2.47
C GLU A 48 -23.63 -2.22 1.83
N VAL A 49 -22.48 -1.73 2.30
CA VAL A 49 -21.81 -0.52 1.77
C VAL A 49 -20.43 -0.85 1.18
N ASP A 50 -20.25 -2.08 0.69
CA ASP A 50 -19.03 -2.60 0.08
C ASP A 50 -17.78 -2.41 0.97
N CYS A 51 -17.95 -2.53 2.29
CA CYS A 51 -16.90 -2.46 3.28
C CYS A 51 -16.69 -3.79 4.00
N VAL A 52 -15.52 -3.91 4.61
CA VAL A 52 -15.13 -5.03 5.47
C VAL A 52 -14.63 -4.53 6.82
N THR A 53 -14.88 -5.32 7.86
CA THR A 53 -14.37 -5.09 9.21
C THR A 53 -13.04 -5.81 9.43
N ILE A 54 -12.08 -5.11 10.03
CA ILE A 54 -10.75 -5.66 10.28
C ILE A 54 -10.34 -5.34 11.72
N ILE A 55 -9.98 -6.36 12.48
CA ILE A 55 -9.36 -6.16 13.79
C ILE A 55 -7.85 -6.04 13.56
N ALA A 56 -7.24 -4.98 14.08
CA ALA A 56 -5.80 -4.84 14.09
C ALA A 56 -5.36 -4.18 15.41
N GLY A 57 -4.55 -4.90 16.18
CA GLY A 57 -4.23 -4.53 17.56
C GLY A 57 -5.49 -4.43 18.43
N GLU A 58 -5.62 -3.33 19.17
CA GLU A 58 -6.78 -3.07 20.05
C GLU A 58 -7.91 -2.26 19.38
N ARG A 59 -7.94 -2.21 18.04
CA ARG A 59 -8.92 -1.42 17.27
C ARG A 59 -9.66 -2.25 16.25
N LEU A 60 -10.90 -1.86 15.98
CA LEU A 60 -11.71 -2.36 14.87
C LEU A 60 -11.73 -1.31 13.77
N TYR A 61 -11.45 -1.69 12.54
CA TYR A 61 -11.47 -0.82 11.37
C TYR A 61 -12.59 -1.22 10.43
N MET A 62 -13.11 -0.25 9.67
CA MET A 62 -13.95 -0.49 8.52
C MET A 62 -13.26 0.06 7.28
N MET A 63 -13.09 -0.79 6.26
CA MET A 63 -12.36 -0.44 5.05
C MET A 63 -13.18 -0.74 3.80
N PRO A 64 -13.17 0.14 2.79
CA PRO A 64 -13.82 -0.13 1.52
C PRO A 64 -13.11 -1.28 0.80
N GLN A 65 -13.86 -2.28 0.36
CA GLN A 65 -13.36 -3.42 -0.40
C GLN A 65 -13.37 -3.14 -1.92
N THR A 66 -14.25 -2.24 -2.36
CA THR A 66 -14.39 -1.90 -3.78
C THR A 66 -14.40 -0.38 -3.99
N ARG A 67 -14.26 0.04 -5.25
CA ARG A 67 -14.38 1.44 -5.66
C ARG A 67 -15.83 1.95 -5.62
N LEU A 68 -16.81 1.06 -5.49
CA LEU A 68 -18.23 1.38 -5.42
C LEU A 68 -18.67 1.77 -4.01
N SER A 69 -17.89 1.39 -3.00
CA SER A 69 -18.14 1.79 -1.61
C SER A 69 -18.24 3.31 -1.49
N PRO A 70 -19.24 3.84 -0.77
CA PRO A 70 -19.33 5.28 -0.48
C PRO A 70 -18.16 5.79 0.38
N PHE A 71 -17.39 4.87 0.99
CA PHE A 71 -16.20 5.18 1.79
C PHE A 71 -14.90 5.14 0.97
N HIS A 72 -14.96 4.85 -0.33
CA HIS A 72 -13.80 4.83 -1.20
C HIS A 72 -13.23 6.24 -1.42
N VAL A 73 -11.92 6.42 -1.16
CA VAL A 73 -11.21 7.66 -1.48
C VAL A 73 -10.88 7.66 -2.98
N ASN A 74 -11.52 8.55 -3.74
CA ASN A 74 -11.29 8.63 -5.18
C ASN A 74 -9.91 9.23 -5.53
N ASN A 75 -9.42 8.87 -6.73
CA ASN A 75 -8.13 9.30 -7.26
C ASN A 75 -7.94 10.83 -7.23
N GLU A 76 -8.97 11.61 -7.59
CA GLU A 76 -8.89 13.08 -7.60
C GLU A 76 -8.66 13.66 -6.21
N THR A 77 -9.27 13.07 -5.20
CA THR A 77 -9.09 13.47 -3.80
C THR A 77 -7.67 13.20 -3.35
N ILE A 78 -7.12 12.03 -3.69
CA ILE A 78 -5.72 11.70 -3.36
C ILE A 78 -4.76 12.68 -4.04
N LYS A 79 -4.94 12.90 -5.35
CA LYS A 79 -4.10 13.83 -6.12
C LYS A 79 -4.14 15.25 -5.55
N ARG A 80 -5.32 15.77 -5.23
CA ARG A 80 -5.49 17.14 -4.70
C ARG A 80 -4.94 17.31 -3.29
N THR A 81 -5.06 16.27 -2.45
CA THR A 81 -4.68 16.36 -1.03
C THR A 81 -3.19 16.11 -0.81
N TYR A 82 -2.60 15.17 -1.54
CA TYR A 82 -1.24 14.69 -1.28
C TYR A 82 -0.25 15.04 -2.38
N LEU A 83 -0.66 15.05 -3.65
CA LEU A 83 0.24 15.34 -4.76
C LEU A 83 0.22 16.83 -5.11
N ARG A 84 1.12 17.25 -5.99
CA ARG A 84 1.24 18.64 -6.41
C ARG A 84 0.02 19.11 -7.22
N ALA A 85 -0.16 20.42 -7.28
CA ALA A 85 -1.10 21.05 -8.20
C ALA A 85 -0.83 20.56 -9.63
N ASN A 86 -1.88 20.07 -10.30
CA ASN A 86 -1.85 19.45 -11.63
C ASN A 86 -1.26 18.03 -11.72
N ALA A 87 -1.22 17.28 -10.61
CA ALA A 87 -0.87 15.86 -10.65
C ALA A 87 -1.74 15.10 -11.68
N VAL A 88 -1.09 14.28 -12.50
CA VAL A 88 -1.74 13.41 -13.48
C VAL A 88 -1.84 11.98 -12.93
N ASN A 89 -2.59 11.11 -13.60
CA ASN A 89 -2.75 9.72 -13.14
C ASN A 89 -1.42 8.97 -13.05
N ALA A 90 -0.45 9.30 -13.89
CA ALA A 90 0.88 8.69 -13.81
C ALA A 90 1.63 9.07 -12.51
N ASP A 91 1.38 10.23 -11.89
CA ASP A 91 1.94 10.55 -10.54
C ASP A 91 1.30 9.68 -9.46
N LEU A 92 -0.02 9.45 -9.57
CA LEU A 92 -0.76 8.59 -8.65
C LEU A 92 -0.33 7.12 -8.77
N TYR A 93 -0.13 6.64 -10.00
CA TYR A 93 0.35 5.28 -10.24
C TYR A 93 1.79 5.10 -9.75
N LEU A 94 2.65 6.11 -9.92
CA LEU A 94 3.99 6.08 -9.35
C LEU A 94 3.96 6.02 -7.82
N MET A 95 3.05 6.76 -7.18
CA MET A 95 2.81 6.65 -5.73
C MET A 95 2.40 5.23 -5.36
N TYR A 96 1.51 4.57 -6.11
CA TYR A 96 1.12 3.17 -5.86
C TYR A 96 2.29 2.20 -6.01
N VAL A 97 3.14 2.37 -7.03
CA VAL A 97 4.36 1.56 -7.17
C VAL A 97 5.28 1.75 -5.96
N CYS A 98 5.49 2.99 -5.50
CA CYS A 98 6.31 3.24 -4.30
C CYS A 98 5.74 2.53 -3.07
N ILE A 99 4.41 2.52 -2.88
CA ILE A 99 3.74 1.81 -1.78
C ILE A 99 3.97 0.31 -1.89
N ILE A 100 3.87 -0.26 -3.09
CA ILE A 100 4.10 -1.69 -3.27
C ILE A 100 5.55 -2.06 -2.98
N VAL A 101 6.51 -1.26 -3.47
CA VAL A 101 7.93 -1.46 -3.17
C VAL A 101 8.19 -1.34 -1.67
N LEU A 102 7.53 -0.40 -0.98
CA LEU A 102 7.62 -0.31 0.48
C LEU A 102 7.13 -1.59 1.14
N VAL A 103 5.92 -2.06 0.80
CA VAL A 103 5.39 -3.30 1.35
C VAL A 103 6.40 -4.42 1.09
N GLY A 104 6.93 -4.54 -0.12
CA GLY A 104 7.89 -5.59 -0.42
C GLY A 104 9.23 -5.50 0.30
N ALA A 105 9.66 -4.30 0.71
CA ALA A 105 10.82 -4.15 1.57
C ALA A 105 10.64 -4.76 2.98
N PHE A 106 9.39 -4.95 3.42
CA PHE A 106 9.05 -5.60 4.69
C PHE A 106 8.77 -7.09 4.54
N TYR A 107 8.48 -7.59 3.35
CA TYR A 107 8.10 -8.98 3.11
C TYR A 107 9.02 -9.57 2.02
N ASP A 108 10.03 -10.36 2.45
CA ASP A 108 11.07 -10.95 1.59
C ASP A 108 10.54 -11.82 0.43
N SER A 109 9.28 -12.27 0.50
CA SER A 109 8.63 -13.01 -0.57
C SER A 109 7.11 -12.97 -0.44
N TYR A 110 6.40 -13.35 -1.52
CA TYR A 110 4.95 -13.59 -1.49
C TYR A 110 4.54 -14.81 -0.64
N GLN A 111 5.48 -15.54 -0.04
CA GLN A 111 5.21 -16.62 0.92
C GLN A 111 5.41 -16.17 2.38
N THR A 112 6.02 -15.01 2.57
CA THR A 112 6.39 -14.51 3.89
C THR A 112 5.18 -13.82 4.53
N MET A 113 4.57 -14.47 5.53
CA MET A 113 3.37 -13.94 6.19
C MET A 113 3.69 -12.86 7.23
N GLU A 114 4.90 -12.83 7.78
CA GLU A 114 5.32 -11.90 8.83
C GLU A 114 6.40 -10.95 8.30
N PRO A 115 6.38 -9.65 8.66
CA PRO A 115 7.42 -8.72 8.25
C PRO A 115 8.81 -9.19 8.70
N THR A 116 9.78 -9.14 7.80
CA THR A 116 11.19 -9.51 8.04
C THR A 116 12.02 -8.31 8.50
N ARG A 117 11.48 -7.10 8.30
CA ARG A 117 12.08 -5.83 8.68
C ARG A 117 11.20 -5.07 9.68
N SER A 118 11.81 -4.37 10.62
CA SER A 118 11.08 -3.55 11.62
C SER A 118 10.80 -2.13 11.14
N PHE A 119 11.72 -1.53 10.38
CA PHE A 119 11.61 -0.16 9.86
C PHE A 119 12.48 0.03 8.61
N ILE A 120 12.25 1.10 7.86
CA ILE A 120 13.06 1.49 6.70
C ILE A 120 13.24 3.02 6.65
N GLY A 121 14.45 3.48 6.32
CA GLY A 121 14.73 4.89 6.06
C GLY A 121 14.18 5.36 4.71
N LEU A 122 13.89 6.65 4.57
CA LEU A 122 13.40 7.20 3.30
C LEU A 122 14.43 7.06 2.16
N GLU A 123 15.72 7.17 2.46
CA GLU A 123 16.79 6.98 1.47
C GLU A 123 16.83 5.52 1.00
N ASP A 124 16.87 4.55 1.91
CA ASP A 124 16.82 3.13 1.57
C ASP A 124 15.57 2.77 0.76
N TRP A 125 14.40 3.29 1.13
CA TRP A 125 13.18 3.09 0.36
C TRP A 125 13.29 3.71 -1.03
N THR A 126 13.89 4.90 -1.15
CA THR A 126 14.13 5.54 -2.45
C THR A 126 15.03 4.68 -3.34
N GLU A 127 16.09 4.09 -2.79
CA GLU A 127 16.98 3.20 -3.53
C GLU A 127 16.28 1.91 -3.98
N LEU A 128 15.45 1.30 -3.14
CA LEU A 128 14.65 0.15 -3.57
C LEU A 128 13.72 0.51 -4.74
N VAL A 129 13.13 1.71 -4.74
CA VAL A 129 12.32 2.17 -5.88
C VAL A 129 13.20 2.42 -7.11
N ASN A 130 14.41 2.99 -6.95
CA ASN A 130 15.37 3.15 -8.04
C ASN A 130 15.71 1.81 -8.70
N GLU A 131 16.01 0.79 -7.90
CA GLU A 131 16.31 -0.57 -8.36
C GLU A 131 15.15 -1.15 -9.18
N ARG A 132 13.91 -1.06 -8.67
CA ARG A 132 12.74 -1.56 -9.40
C ARG A 132 12.47 -0.80 -10.70
N ILE A 133 12.65 0.51 -10.73
CA ILE A 133 12.51 1.30 -11.95
C ILE A 133 13.65 1.01 -12.95
N ALA A 134 14.86 0.74 -12.47
CA ALA A 134 16.00 0.36 -13.32
C ALA A 134 15.76 -1.01 -13.98
N LEU A 135 15.21 -1.98 -13.25
CA LEU A 135 14.80 -3.29 -13.78
C LEU A 135 13.73 -3.13 -14.87
N LEU A 136 12.68 -2.37 -14.60
CA LEU A 136 11.65 -1.99 -15.58
C LEU A 136 12.27 -1.43 -16.87
N ARG A 137 13.24 -0.51 -16.72
CA ARG A 137 13.90 0.15 -17.85
C ARG A 137 14.80 -0.79 -18.67
N ALA A 138 15.26 -1.89 -18.10
CA ALA A 138 16.11 -2.86 -18.80
C ALA A 138 15.34 -3.67 -19.86
N HIS A 139 14.00 -3.72 -19.78
CA HIS A 139 13.17 -4.42 -20.75
C HIS A 139 13.14 -3.70 -22.11
N PRO A 140 13.09 -4.44 -23.23
CA PRO A 140 12.83 -3.88 -24.55
C PRO A 140 11.48 -3.15 -24.58
N GLU A 141 11.41 -2.04 -25.32
CA GLU A 141 10.18 -1.24 -25.44
C GLU A 141 8.98 -2.06 -25.94
N ALA A 142 9.21 -3.04 -26.81
CA ALA A 142 8.15 -3.93 -27.29
C ALA A 142 7.56 -4.80 -26.16
N GLU A 143 8.39 -5.29 -25.24
CA GLU A 143 7.96 -6.07 -24.08
C GLU A 143 7.20 -5.18 -23.09
N LEU A 144 7.74 -3.99 -22.79
CA LEU A 144 7.04 -3.00 -21.96
C LEU A 144 5.64 -2.71 -22.49
N ARG A 145 5.48 -2.47 -23.80
CA ARG A 145 4.17 -2.20 -24.41
C ARG A 145 3.20 -3.38 -24.32
N GLU A 146 3.68 -4.63 -24.38
CA GLU A 146 2.81 -5.79 -24.15
C GLU A 146 2.38 -5.88 -22.69
N MET A 147 3.30 -5.65 -21.76
CA MET A 147 2.99 -5.57 -20.33
C MET A 147 2.03 -4.41 -20.00
N GLU A 148 2.13 -3.28 -20.69
CA GLU A 148 1.21 -2.15 -20.51
C GLU A 148 -0.24 -2.55 -20.90
N LYS A 149 -0.41 -3.38 -21.94
CA LYS A 149 -1.72 -3.90 -22.34
C LYS A 149 -2.23 -4.94 -21.36
N GLU A 150 -1.38 -5.86 -20.94
CA GLU A 150 -1.75 -6.96 -20.03
C GLU A 150 -2.19 -6.43 -18.67
N PHE A 151 -1.40 -5.53 -18.09
CA PHE A 151 -1.62 -5.06 -16.72
C PHE A 151 -2.36 -3.72 -16.65
N SER A 152 -2.65 -3.07 -17.79
CA SER A 152 -3.31 -1.75 -17.86
C SER A 152 -2.56 -0.64 -17.08
N TYR A 153 -1.23 -0.77 -16.96
CA TYR A 153 -0.34 0.25 -16.39
C TYR A 153 0.50 0.87 -17.50
N ASN A 154 0.74 2.17 -17.45
CA ASN A 154 1.64 2.84 -18.39
C ASN A 154 3.07 2.87 -17.82
N TRP A 155 3.79 1.75 -17.96
CA TRP A 155 5.15 1.57 -17.44
C TRP A 155 6.12 2.61 -18.00
N THR A 156 5.98 2.96 -19.28
CA THR A 156 6.83 3.96 -19.94
C THR A 156 6.71 5.31 -19.25
N ALA A 157 5.48 5.77 -18.98
CA ALA A 157 5.22 7.03 -18.29
C ALA A 157 5.74 7.03 -16.84
N LEU A 158 5.73 5.87 -16.17
CA LEU A 158 6.29 5.74 -14.81
C LEU A 158 7.82 5.89 -14.82
N ILE A 159 8.50 5.20 -15.74
CA ILE A 159 9.96 5.28 -15.92
C ILE A 159 10.36 6.72 -16.26
N GLU A 160 9.67 7.36 -17.21
CA GLU A 160 9.93 8.74 -17.59
C GLU A 160 9.74 9.71 -16.42
N LYS A 161 8.66 9.56 -15.64
CA LYS A 161 8.41 10.40 -14.47
C LYS A 161 9.49 10.26 -13.41
N TRP A 162 9.87 9.02 -13.07
CA TRP A 162 10.90 8.77 -12.06
C TRP A 162 12.28 9.26 -12.53
N SER A 163 12.57 9.10 -13.82
CA SER A 163 13.83 9.57 -14.44
C SER A 163 13.92 11.09 -14.53
N ALA A 164 12.79 11.78 -14.66
CA ALA A 164 12.72 13.24 -14.69
C ALA A 164 12.85 13.88 -13.30
N MET A 165 12.74 13.10 -12.21
CA MET A 165 13.06 13.57 -10.86
C MET A 165 14.58 13.61 -10.69
N ASP A 166 15.09 14.73 -10.20
CA ASP A 166 16.53 14.89 -9.96
C ASP A 166 16.99 13.85 -8.92
N ASP A 167 18.00 13.06 -9.29
CA ASP A 167 19.02 12.69 -8.31
C ASP A 167 19.77 13.97 -8.03
N ILE A 168 19.75 14.45 -6.79
CA ILE A 168 20.55 15.61 -6.39
C ILE A 168 22.02 15.22 -6.57
N LYS A 169 22.58 15.45 -7.76
CA LYS A 169 24.01 15.68 -7.92
C LYS A 169 24.25 17.13 -7.57
N GLU A 170 25.01 17.31 -6.50
CA GLU A 170 25.44 18.55 -5.83
C GLU A 170 26.19 19.58 -6.73
N THR A 171 26.02 19.58 -8.06
CA THR A 171 26.94 20.28 -8.99
C THR A 171 26.30 21.14 -10.10
N ALA A 172 24.97 21.30 -10.19
CA ALA A 172 24.38 22.09 -11.30
C ALA A 172 23.89 23.49 -10.87
N SER A 173 24.60 24.54 -11.33
CA SER A 173 24.39 25.96 -11.01
C SER A 173 23.18 26.65 -11.69
N ARG A 174 22.17 25.91 -12.14
CA ARG A 174 20.94 26.49 -12.70
C ARG A 174 19.72 25.64 -12.34
N GLN A 175 19.18 25.89 -11.16
CA GLN A 175 17.89 25.35 -10.77
C GLN A 175 16.77 26.11 -11.51
N SER A 176 16.14 25.47 -12.50
CA SER A 176 14.73 25.75 -12.75
C SER A 176 13.98 25.28 -11.51
N GLY A 177 13.35 26.19 -10.77
CA GLY A 177 12.80 25.96 -9.42
C GLY A 177 11.62 24.99 -9.30
N ASN A 178 11.57 23.93 -10.11
CA ASN A 178 10.46 22.96 -10.15
C ASN A 178 10.86 21.49 -10.05
N THR A 179 12.15 21.13 -10.02
CA THR A 179 12.53 19.71 -9.95
C THR A 179 12.27 19.13 -8.56
N ILE A 180 11.52 18.03 -8.53
CA ILE A 180 11.24 17.25 -7.32
C ILE A 180 12.40 16.29 -7.15
N SER A 181 13.00 16.20 -5.96
CA SER A 181 13.92 15.10 -5.69
C SER A 181 13.11 13.82 -5.44
N ARG A 182 13.66 12.66 -5.81
CA ARG A 182 13.02 11.35 -5.55
C ARG A 182 12.66 11.16 -4.08
N VAL A 183 13.57 11.54 -3.17
CA VAL A 183 13.34 11.51 -1.72
C VAL A 183 12.13 12.38 -1.32
N SER A 184 11.95 13.57 -1.92
CA SER A 184 10.78 14.42 -1.61
C SER A 184 9.46 13.86 -2.16
N PHE A 185 9.51 13.10 -3.26
CA PHE A 185 8.34 12.35 -3.74
C PHE A 185 8.03 11.20 -2.78
N ILE A 186 9.03 10.45 -2.35
CA ILE A 186 8.90 9.36 -1.37
C ILE A 186 8.35 9.87 -0.03
N ASP A 187 8.80 11.03 0.46
CA ASP A 187 8.20 11.67 1.63
C ASP A 187 6.73 12.05 1.43
N THR A 188 6.32 12.39 0.19
CA THR A 188 4.91 12.62 -0.12
C THR A 188 4.11 11.32 0.00
N VAL A 189 4.64 10.20 -0.50
CA VAL A 189 4.04 8.87 -0.34
C VAL A 189 3.97 8.47 1.14
N ARG A 190 5.03 8.73 1.90
CA ARG A 190 5.10 8.52 3.35
C ARG A 190 3.97 9.25 4.08
N ARG A 191 3.79 10.54 3.80
CA ARG A 191 2.73 11.36 4.41
C ARG A 191 1.33 10.82 4.10
N PHE A 192 1.10 10.33 2.88
CA PHE A 192 -0.14 9.64 2.54
C PHE A 192 -0.33 8.38 3.40
N LEU A 193 0.67 7.50 3.49
CA LEU A 193 0.58 6.26 4.28
C LEU A 193 0.36 6.51 5.77
N VAL A 194 1.03 7.51 6.34
CA VAL A 194 0.83 7.92 7.74
C VAL A 194 -0.60 8.44 7.94
N ALA A 195 -1.10 9.29 7.04
CA ALA A 195 -2.46 9.81 7.11
C ALA A 195 -3.53 8.71 6.96
N GLN A 196 -3.21 7.59 6.30
CA GLN A 196 -4.08 6.42 6.19
C GLN A 196 -3.89 5.40 7.32
N GLU A 197 -3.03 5.70 8.30
CA GLU A 197 -2.64 4.80 9.40
C GLU A 197 -2.04 3.47 8.89
N LEU A 198 -1.36 3.49 7.74
CA LEU A 198 -0.67 2.33 7.16
C LEU A 198 0.83 2.30 7.49
N ALA A 199 1.41 3.47 7.76
CA ALA A 199 2.77 3.61 8.25
C ALA A 199 2.79 4.51 9.49
N VAL A 200 3.82 4.35 10.32
CA VAL A 200 4.13 5.25 11.43
C VAL A 200 5.54 5.79 11.26
N ASP A 201 5.70 7.09 11.50
CA ASP A 201 7.01 7.75 11.58
C ASP A 201 7.62 7.44 12.95
N ILE A 202 8.81 6.84 12.95
CA ILE A 202 9.52 6.46 14.18
C ILE A 202 10.71 7.40 14.48
N GLY A 203 10.82 8.52 13.76
CA GLY A 203 11.94 9.46 13.84
C GLY A 203 13.03 9.16 12.81
N ASN A 204 14.04 10.04 12.72
CA ASN A 204 15.22 9.88 11.85
C ASN A 204 14.92 9.59 10.36
N GLN A 205 13.76 10.06 9.85
CA GLN A 205 13.29 9.74 8.50
C GLN A 205 13.06 8.24 8.27
N GLU A 206 12.74 7.50 9.33
CA GLU A 206 12.41 6.08 9.28
C GLU A 206 10.91 5.87 9.49
N ILE A 207 10.38 4.84 8.84
CA ILE A 207 9.00 4.41 9.00
C ILE A 207 8.88 2.92 9.27
N ALA A 208 7.81 2.55 9.97
CA ALA A 208 7.39 1.17 10.19
C ALA A 208 5.95 0.94 9.70
N LEU A 209 5.61 -0.29 9.33
CA LEU A 209 4.23 -0.67 9.04
C LEU A 209 3.41 -0.75 10.33
N THR A 210 2.18 -0.24 10.29
CA THR A 210 1.23 -0.38 11.40
C THR A 210 0.63 -1.79 11.43
N GLU A 211 0.04 -2.20 12.56
CA GLU A 211 -0.73 -3.45 12.64
C GLU A 211 -1.86 -3.50 11.61
N LYS A 212 -2.51 -2.35 11.35
CA LYS A 212 -3.53 -2.23 10.30
C LYS A 212 -2.95 -2.60 8.93
N ALA A 213 -1.79 -2.06 8.57
CA ALA A 213 -1.14 -2.40 7.31
C ALA A 213 -0.75 -3.88 7.22
N LYS A 214 -0.18 -4.45 8.29
CA LYS A 214 0.20 -5.87 8.32
C LYS A 214 -1.00 -6.78 8.07
N VAL A 215 -2.12 -6.53 8.74
CA VAL A 215 -3.37 -7.31 8.55
C VAL A 215 -3.93 -7.13 7.14
N VAL A 216 -3.89 -5.91 6.59
CA VAL A 216 -4.34 -5.65 5.21
C VAL A 216 -3.47 -6.39 4.21
N VAL A 217 -2.14 -6.37 4.38
CA VAL A 217 -1.20 -7.07 3.50
C VAL A 217 -1.46 -8.58 3.57
N GLN A 218 -1.50 -9.16 4.77
CA GLN A 218 -1.74 -10.59 4.96
C GLN A 218 -3.07 -11.06 4.36
N ARG A 219 -4.14 -10.25 4.47
CA ARG A 219 -5.49 -10.64 4.00
C ARG A 219 -5.73 -10.37 2.52
N TYR A 220 -5.24 -9.25 1.98
CA TYR A 220 -5.65 -8.79 0.64
C TYR A 220 -4.51 -8.72 -0.35
N PHE A 221 -3.28 -8.58 0.15
CA PHE A 221 -2.12 -8.42 -0.72
C PHE A 221 -1.49 -9.76 -1.09
N MET A 222 -1.42 -10.67 -0.13
CA MET A 222 -0.86 -12.01 -0.27
C MET A 222 -1.84 -13.02 -0.90
N GLU A 223 -3.12 -12.66 -1.07
CA GLU A 223 -4.08 -13.47 -1.81
C GLU A 223 -3.72 -13.46 -3.31
N LEU A 224 -3.18 -14.59 -3.75
CA LEU A 224 -2.57 -14.87 -5.06
C LEU A 224 -3.47 -14.63 -6.29
N GLU A 225 -4.77 -14.41 -6.14
CA GLU A 225 -5.66 -14.18 -7.30
C GLU A 225 -5.68 -12.72 -7.78
N TYR A 226 -5.38 -11.73 -6.91
CA TYR A 226 -5.58 -10.31 -7.25
C TYR A 226 -4.29 -9.53 -7.52
N ASN A 227 -3.18 -9.84 -6.83
CA ASN A 227 -1.93 -9.05 -6.94
C ASN A 227 -0.80 -9.77 -7.68
N ARG A 228 -1.06 -10.99 -8.17
CA ARG A 228 -0.06 -11.85 -8.81
C ARG A 228 0.70 -11.14 -9.92
N GLY A 229 0.02 -10.43 -10.83
CA GLY A 229 0.69 -9.76 -11.94
C GLY A 229 1.73 -8.72 -11.49
N ILE A 230 1.35 -7.81 -10.58
CA ILE A 230 2.25 -6.73 -10.14
C ILE A 230 3.28 -7.22 -9.11
N LEU A 231 2.94 -8.22 -8.30
CA LEU A 231 3.87 -8.76 -7.32
C LEU A 231 4.85 -9.75 -7.92
N GLU A 232 4.40 -10.68 -8.76
CA GLU A 232 5.32 -11.51 -9.54
C GLU A 232 6.21 -10.61 -10.39
N PHE A 233 5.66 -9.58 -11.02
CA PHE A 233 6.50 -8.59 -11.70
C PHE A 233 7.54 -7.99 -10.75
N LEU A 234 7.16 -7.47 -9.58
CA LEU A 234 8.11 -6.78 -8.69
C LEU A 234 9.11 -7.71 -7.97
N TYR A 235 8.77 -9.00 -7.79
CA TYR A 235 9.59 -9.97 -7.05
C TYR A 235 10.23 -11.07 -7.90
N GLN A 236 9.82 -11.30 -9.16
CA GLN A 236 10.51 -12.22 -10.07
C GLN A 236 11.98 -11.83 -10.28
N PHE A 237 12.28 -10.54 -10.11
CA PHE A 237 13.64 -10.01 -10.22
C PHE A 237 14.55 -10.37 -9.05
N ASP A 238 14.03 -10.69 -7.87
CA ASP A 238 14.86 -11.15 -6.74
C ASP A 238 15.34 -12.60 -6.95
N ALA A 239 14.65 -13.37 -7.79
CA ALA A 239 15.01 -14.76 -8.10
C ALA A 239 16.08 -14.89 -9.20
N GLN A 240 16.29 -13.86 -10.03
CA GLN A 240 17.30 -13.89 -11.10
C GLN A 240 18.70 -13.44 -10.64
N ASP A 241 18.83 -12.77 -9.49
CA ASP A 241 20.12 -12.46 -8.84
C ASP A 241 20.60 -13.57 -7.87
N GLY A 242 19.86 -14.68 -7.80
CA GLY A 242 20.30 -15.89 -7.15
C GLY A 242 21.49 -16.49 -7.90
N LYS A 243 22.70 -16.11 -7.49
CA LYS A 243 23.93 -16.87 -7.76
C LYS A 243 23.61 -18.37 -7.68
N GLU A 244 23.81 -19.09 -8.77
CA GLU A 244 23.87 -20.54 -8.75
C GLU A 244 24.75 -20.95 -7.55
N PRO A 245 24.29 -21.88 -6.69
CA PRO A 245 25.21 -22.52 -5.77
C PRO A 245 26.32 -23.10 -6.63
N SER A 246 27.55 -22.61 -6.47
CA SER A 246 28.68 -23.23 -7.11
C SER A 246 28.71 -24.68 -6.65
N ASP A 247 28.34 -25.59 -7.55
CA ASP A 247 28.68 -27.00 -7.47
C ASP A 247 30.21 -27.08 -7.33
N ALA A 248 30.67 -27.12 -6.09
CA ALA A 248 31.92 -27.77 -5.75
C ALA A 248 31.54 -29.16 -5.25
N GLY A 249 31.22 -30.02 -6.22
CA GLY A 249 31.27 -31.46 -6.02
C GLY A 249 32.71 -31.90 -5.73
N ASP A 250 32.80 -32.85 -4.80
CA ASP A 250 33.80 -33.93 -4.73
C ASP A 250 35.29 -33.57 -4.87
N ILE A 251 35.99 -33.51 -3.73
CA ILE A 251 37.06 -34.45 -3.25
C ILE A 251 37.68 -33.88 -1.97
#